data_AF-A0A5P9FAW2-F1
#
_entry.id   AF-A0A5P9FAW2-F1
#
_cell.length_a   1.000
_cell.length_b   1.000
_cell.length_c   1.000
_cell.angle_alpha   90.00
_cell.angle_beta   90.00
_cell.angle_gamma   90.00
#
_symmetry.space_group_name_H-M   'P 1'
#
loop_
_entity.id
_entity.type
_entity.pdbx_description
1 polymer ?
#
loop_
_entity_poly.entity_id
_entity_poly.type
_entity_poly.pdbx_seq_one_letter_code
_entity_poly.pdbx_strand_id
1 'polypeptide(L)'
;MRIFCSAALSAALFTGSLPVAAAAQSYEAINDLKVYGLSQTSFEVIEDHGEGARGMWCAAADYAIHRLGVPRTTRFYVKSPRGRSQTGAGRVGVVFTTDAASLPVQPSRSVSVSVEVPGEGLPVYHAHQFCRDYEIELDSILFRRGRY
;
A
#
# COMPACT_ATOMS: atom_id res chain seq x y z
N MET A 1 46.84 29.62 54.32
CA MET A 1 47.29 28.44 53.56
C MET A 1 46.10 27.90 52.79
N ARG A 2 46.11 28.12 51.46
CA ARG A 2 45.35 27.52 50.33
C ARG A 2 44.04 26.76 50.65
N ILE A 3 42.87 27.26 50.24
CA ILE A 3 42.14 26.91 48.97
C ILE A 3 41.88 25.39 48.93
N PHE A 4 40.64 24.87 48.93
CA PHE A 4 39.81 24.69 47.73
C PHE A 4 38.29 24.67 48.03
N CYS A 5 37.59 25.54 47.30
CA CYS A 5 36.16 25.48 47.05
C CYS A 5 35.91 24.40 45.98
N SER A 6 34.93 23.53 46.16
CA SER A 6 34.47 22.63 45.09
C SER A 6 32.95 22.54 45.13
N ALA A 7 32.34 23.52 44.48
CA ALA A 7 30.95 23.44 44.05
C ALA A 7 30.87 22.36 42.97
N ALA A 8 30.21 21.25 43.26
CA ALA A 8 29.89 20.23 42.27
C ALA A 8 28.78 20.79 41.36
N LEU A 9 29.17 21.21 40.15
CA LEU A 9 28.27 21.65 39.10
C LEU A 9 27.60 20.40 38.51
N SER A 10 26.39 20.06 38.96
CA SER A 10 25.57 19.01 38.34
C SER A 10 25.06 19.49 36.97
N ALA A 11 25.76 19.12 35.90
CA ALA A 11 25.29 19.31 34.54
C ALA A 11 24.18 18.27 34.23
N ALA A 12 22.92 18.67 34.40
CA ALA A 12 21.78 17.88 33.97
C ALA A 12 21.70 17.88 32.43
N LEU A 13 22.19 16.81 31.80
CA LEU A 13 22.00 16.54 30.38
C LEU A 13 20.52 16.19 30.15
N PHE A 14 19.74 17.17 29.70
CA PHE A 14 18.40 16.95 29.17
C PHE A 14 18.52 16.20 27.82
N THR A 15 18.47 14.86 27.85
CA THR A 15 18.30 14.04 26.65
C THR A 15 16.86 14.18 26.17
N GLY A 16 16.60 15.17 25.31
CA GLY A 16 15.32 15.31 24.62
C GLY A 16 15.11 14.15 23.65
N SER A 17 14.30 13.18 24.03
CA SER A 17 13.79 12.15 23.12
C SER A 17 12.79 12.81 22.16
N LEU A 18 13.25 13.21 20.98
CA LEU A 18 12.35 13.63 19.90
C LEU A 18 11.53 12.39 19.45
N PRO A 19 10.20 12.46 19.44
CA PRO A 19 9.40 11.38 18.87
C PRO A 19 9.62 11.40 17.35
N VAL A 20 10.33 10.41 16.83
CA VAL A 20 10.37 10.15 15.39
C VAL A 20 8.97 9.68 15.00
N ALA A 21 8.18 10.54 14.38
CA ALA A 21 6.95 10.12 13.72
C ALA A 21 7.35 9.14 12.61
N ALA A 22 7.03 7.86 12.80
CA ALA A 22 7.22 6.84 11.78
C ALA A 22 6.32 7.19 10.58
N ALA A 23 6.89 7.86 9.58
CA ALA A 23 6.24 8.00 8.29
C ALA A 23 5.99 6.58 7.76
N ALA A 24 4.73 6.24 7.50
CA ALA A 24 4.39 4.99 6.84
C ALA A 24 5.15 4.94 5.51
N GLN A 25 6.19 4.09 5.45
CA GLN A 25 7.03 4.01 4.26
C GLN A 25 6.19 3.54 3.08
N SER A 26 6.26 4.28 1.98
CA SER A 26 5.60 3.88 0.75
C SER A 26 6.25 2.62 0.21
N TYR A 27 5.41 1.69 -0.23
CA TYR A 27 5.81 0.56 -1.06
C TYR A 27 5.57 0.93 -2.52
N GLU A 28 6.50 0.56 -3.39
CA GLU A 28 6.34 0.68 -4.84
C GLU A 28 5.98 -0.70 -5.38
N ALA A 29 4.82 -0.81 -6.00
CA ALA A 29 4.37 -2.06 -6.62
C ALA A 29 5.04 -2.29 -7.97
N ILE A 30 4.87 -3.49 -8.52
CA ILE A 30 5.43 -3.88 -9.84
C ILE A 30 5.05 -2.96 -11.01
N ASN A 31 3.94 -2.22 -10.91
CA ASN A 31 3.49 -1.23 -11.89
C ASN A 31 3.74 0.22 -11.43
N ASP A 32 4.75 0.43 -10.59
CA ASP A 32 5.22 1.71 -10.06
C ASP A 32 4.20 2.51 -9.23
N LEU A 33 3.02 1.95 -8.96
CA LEU A 33 2.03 2.55 -8.07
C LEU A 33 2.51 2.52 -6.63
N LYS A 34 2.23 3.61 -5.91
CA LYS A 34 2.56 3.73 -4.49
C LYS A 34 1.47 3.15 -3.60
N VAL A 35 1.87 2.32 -2.65
CA VAL A 35 0.99 1.70 -1.65
C VAL A 35 1.43 2.10 -0.25
N TYR A 36 0.48 2.55 0.57
CA TYR A 36 0.71 2.99 1.94
C TYR A 36 -0.07 2.09 2.91
N GLY A 37 0.63 1.51 3.89
CA GLY A 37 -0.04 0.76 4.96
C GLY A 37 -0.82 1.70 5.87
N LEU A 38 -2.10 1.41 6.11
CA LEU A 38 -2.95 2.15 7.06
C LEU A 38 -3.10 1.40 8.38
N SER A 39 -3.08 0.06 8.33
CA SER A 39 -3.10 -0.84 9.49
C SER A 39 -2.45 -2.18 9.12
N GLN A 40 -2.55 -3.18 10.00
CA GLN A 40 -2.07 -4.54 9.73
C GLN A 40 -2.82 -5.24 8.58
N THR A 41 -4.06 -4.82 8.32
CA THR A 41 -4.95 -5.46 7.32
C THR A 41 -5.43 -4.50 6.25
N SER A 42 -5.30 -3.17 6.45
CA SER A 42 -5.74 -2.15 5.51
C SER A 42 -4.58 -1.35 4.94
N PHE A 43 -4.68 -1.02 3.66
CA PHE A 43 -3.66 -0.26 2.93
C PHE A 43 -4.31 0.53 1.80
N GLU A 44 -3.68 1.64 1.42
CA GLU A 44 -4.13 2.53 0.36
C GLU A 44 -3.24 2.41 -0.86
N VAL A 45 -3.83 2.22 -2.03
CA VAL A 45 -3.15 2.31 -3.32
C VAL A 45 -3.45 3.68 -3.92
N ILE A 46 -2.41 4.41 -4.30
CA ILE A 46 -2.52 5.70 -4.98
C ILE A 46 -2.65 5.48 -6.47
N GLU A 47 -3.66 6.11 -7.07
CA GLU A 47 -3.82 6.11 -8.52
C GLU A 47 -2.73 6.95 -9.18
N ASP A 48 -2.12 6.38 -10.22
CA ASP A 48 -1.19 7.08 -11.08
C ASP A 48 -1.09 6.41 -12.46
N HIS A 49 -0.35 7.02 -13.38
CA HIS A 49 0.05 6.46 -14.68
C HIS A 49 -1.09 5.96 -15.59
N GLY A 50 -2.36 6.28 -15.29
CA GLY A 50 -3.51 5.81 -16.07
C GLY A 50 -3.86 4.33 -15.88
N GLU A 51 -3.30 3.69 -14.85
CA GLU A 51 -3.44 2.25 -14.56
C GLU A 51 -4.89 1.78 -14.31
N GLY A 52 -5.74 2.71 -13.85
CA GLY A 52 -7.16 2.47 -13.58
C GLY A 52 -7.39 1.33 -12.57
N ALA A 53 -8.59 0.74 -12.61
CA ALA A 53 -8.97 -0.30 -11.65
C ALA A 53 -8.05 -1.53 -11.70
N ARG A 54 -7.70 -2.02 -12.89
CA ARG A 54 -6.87 -3.23 -13.06
C ARG A 54 -5.49 -3.06 -12.42
N GLY A 55 -4.79 -1.97 -12.72
CA GLY A 55 -3.47 -1.74 -12.15
C GLY A 55 -3.51 -1.46 -10.64
N MET A 56 -4.59 -0.87 -10.12
CA MET A 56 -4.78 -0.75 -8.66
C MET A 56 -4.94 -2.11 -7.99
N TRP A 57 -5.74 -3.03 -8.58
CA TRP A 57 -5.86 -4.40 -8.09
C TRP A 57 -4.55 -5.17 -8.19
N CYS A 58 -3.77 -4.96 -9.25
CA CYS A 58 -2.41 -5.49 -9.34
C CYS A 58 -1.52 -5.01 -8.19
N ALA A 59 -1.40 -3.69 -8.01
CA ALA A 59 -0.57 -3.10 -6.96
C ALA A 59 -0.99 -3.56 -5.56
N ALA A 60 -2.30 -3.68 -5.33
CA ALA A 60 -2.84 -4.19 -4.08
C ALA A 60 -2.46 -5.66 -3.83
N ALA A 61 -2.54 -6.50 -4.86
CA ALA A 61 -2.16 -7.90 -4.76
C ALA A 61 -0.66 -8.08 -4.52
N ASP A 62 0.16 -7.30 -5.23
CA ASP A 62 1.61 -7.27 -5.07
C ASP A 62 2.00 -6.88 -3.64
N TYR A 63 1.40 -5.81 -3.10
CA TYR A 63 1.56 -5.43 -1.69
C TYR A 63 1.12 -6.52 -0.72
N ALA A 64 -0.04 -7.16 -0.96
CA ALA A 64 -0.54 -8.23 -0.10
C ALA A 64 0.43 -9.44 -0.05
N ILE A 65 1.05 -9.78 -1.18
CA ILE A 65 2.01 -10.88 -1.27
C ILE A 65 3.33 -10.51 -0.60
N HIS A 66 3.90 -9.36 -0.96
CA HIS A 66 5.29 -9.03 -0.64
C HIS A 66 5.46 -8.26 0.67
N ARG A 67 4.44 -7.51 1.10
CA ARG A 67 4.48 -6.71 2.33
C ARG A 67 3.64 -7.28 3.46
N LEU A 68 2.45 -7.80 3.16
CA LEU A 68 1.62 -8.44 4.19
C LEU A 68 1.93 -9.94 4.36
N GLY A 69 2.50 -10.59 3.35
CA GLY A 69 2.85 -12.00 3.40
C GLY A 69 1.64 -12.93 3.51
N VAL A 70 0.46 -12.48 3.06
CA VAL A 70 -0.77 -13.29 3.17
C VAL A 70 -0.78 -14.40 2.12
N PRO A 71 -1.42 -15.56 2.40
CA PRO A 71 -1.60 -16.61 1.40
C PRO A 71 -2.28 -16.08 0.13
N ARG A 72 -1.88 -16.56 -1.05
CA ARG A 72 -2.47 -16.14 -2.34
C ARG A 72 -3.97 -16.46 -2.47
N THR A 73 -4.48 -17.40 -1.67
CA THR A 73 -5.91 -17.74 -1.58
C THR A 73 -6.70 -16.75 -0.72
N THR A 74 -6.02 -15.90 0.07
CA THR A 74 -6.65 -14.84 0.87
C THR A 74 -7.44 -13.92 -0.04
N ARG A 75 -8.64 -13.54 0.40
CA ARG A 75 -9.45 -12.54 -0.28
C ARG A 75 -9.24 -11.19 0.38
N PHE A 76 -9.16 -10.16 -0.44
CA PHE A 76 -9.12 -8.77 0.01
C PHE A 76 -10.16 -7.96 -0.75
N TYR A 77 -10.51 -6.81 -0.19
CA TYR A 77 -11.73 -6.09 -0.51
C TYR A 77 -11.47 -4.60 -0.64
N VAL A 78 -12.26 -3.92 -1.47
CA VAL A 78 -12.35 -2.45 -1.46
C VAL A 78 -13.03 -2.02 -0.17
N LYS A 79 -12.31 -1.37 0.73
CA LYS A 79 -12.83 -0.81 1.98
C LYS A 79 -13.34 0.61 1.81
N SER A 80 -12.57 1.44 1.13
CA SER A 80 -12.98 2.78 0.70
C SER A 80 -12.80 2.87 -0.80
N PRO A 81 -13.84 3.27 -1.54
CA PRO A 81 -13.80 3.29 -2.99
C PRO A 81 -12.84 4.39 -3.46
N ARG A 82 -12.53 4.35 -4.76
CA ARG A 82 -11.74 5.39 -5.43
C ARG A 82 -12.23 6.78 -5.07
N GLY A 83 -11.34 7.58 -4.50
CA GLY A 83 -11.68 8.93 -4.04
C GLY A 83 -10.46 9.69 -3.54
N ARG A 84 -10.70 10.80 -2.84
CA ARG A 84 -9.62 11.60 -2.26
C ARG A 84 -8.74 10.73 -1.36
N SER A 85 -7.45 10.76 -1.60
CA SER A 85 -6.50 9.95 -0.88
C SER A 85 -6.37 10.35 0.60
N GLN A 86 -6.17 9.36 1.47
CA GLN A 86 -5.94 9.55 2.91
C GLN A 86 -4.47 9.83 3.22
N THR A 87 -3.56 9.29 2.41
CA THR A 87 -2.11 9.40 2.61
C THR A 87 -1.42 10.36 1.63
N GLY A 88 -2.00 10.59 0.45
CA GLY A 88 -1.48 11.49 -0.58
C GLY A 88 -2.25 12.80 -0.69
N ALA A 89 -1.67 13.92 -0.27
CA ALA A 89 -2.31 15.23 -0.39
C ALA A 89 -2.59 15.57 -1.88
N GLY A 90 -3.85 15.85 -2.20
CA GLY A 90 -4.28 16.18 -3.57
C GLY A 90 -4.32 14.99 -4.53
N ARG A 91 -4.16 13.76 -4.03
CA ARG A 91 -4.14 12.54 -4.84
C ARG A 91 -5.47 11.79 -4.75
N VAL A 92 -5.66 10.86 -5.68
CA VAL A 92 -6.76 9.89 -5.66
C VAL A 92 -6.20 8.54 -5.24
N GLY A 93 -6.96 7.80 -4.43
CA GLY A 93 -6.58 6.47 -3.96
C GLY A 93 -7.79 5.59 -3.65
N VAL A 94 -7.50 4.30 -3.46
CA VAL A 94 -8.45 3.27 -3.04
C VAL A 94 -7.89 2.61 -1.80
N VAL A 95 -8.72 2.42 -0.78
CA VAL A 95 -8.32 1.66 0.41
C VAL A 95 -8.80 0.24 0.28
N PHE A 96 -7.87 -0.70 0.39
CA PHE A 96 -8.14 -2.12 0.44
C PHE A 96 -8.01 -2.67 1.86
N THR A 97 -8.64 -3.82 2.11
CA THR A 97 -8.47 -4.56 3.37
C THR A 97 -8.52 -6.06 3.17
N THR A 98 -7.73 -6.82 3.94
CA THR A 98 -7.85 -8.28 4.06
C THR A 98 -8.85 -8.70 5.15
N ASP A 99 -9.32 -7.77 5.96
CA ASP A 99 -10.28 -8.01 7.03
C ASP A 99 -11.71 -7.65 6.60
N ALA A 100 -12.51 -8.67 6.31
CA ALA A 100 -13.92 -8.54 5.93
C ALA A 100 -14.79 -7.92 7.03
N ALA A 101 -14.45 -8.09 8.32
CA ALA A 101 -15.22 -7.52 9.42
C ALA A 101 -15.04 -5.99 9.52
N SER A 102 -13.97 -5.46 8.93
CA SER A 102 -13.69 -4.02 8.91
C SER A 102 -14.40 -3.25 7.79
N LEU A 103 -15.23 -3.92 6.99
CA LEU A 103 -15.93 -3.31 5.86
C LEU A 103 -17.17 -2.53 6.31
N PRO A 104 -17.48 -1.39 5.67
CA PRO A 104 -18.70 -0.63 5.94
C PRO A 104 -19.96 -1.29 5.37
N VAL A 105 -19.80 -2.27 4.48
CA VAL A 105 -20.88 -3.01 3.80
C VAL A 105 -20.53 -4.50 3.78
N GLN A 106 -21.53 -5.35 3.51
CA GLN A 106 -21.28 -6.78 3.38
C GLN A 106 -20.33 -7.08 2.20
N PRO A 107 -19.41 -8.05 2.34
CA PRO A 107 -18.55 -8.47 1.25
C PRO A 107 -19.37 -8.94 0.04
N SER A 108 -18.97 -8.50 -1.15
CA SER A 108 -19.59 -8.89 -2.40
C SER A 108 -18.58 -9.59 -3.31
N ARG A 109 -19.12 -10.37 -4.25
CA ARG A 109 -18.35 -10.99 -5.33
C ARG A 109 -18.81 -10.35 -6.63
N SER A 110 -17.87 -9.85 -7.41
CA SER A 110 -18.14 -9.34 -8.76
C SER A 110 -17.41 -10.18 -9.80
N VAL A 111 -18.00 -10.27 -10.98
CA VAL A 111 -17.39 -10.81 -12.21
C VAL A 111 -16.73 -9.70 -13.04
N SER A 112 -17.08 -8.44 -12.78
CA SER A 112 -16.36 -7.27 -13.29
C SER A 112 -15.38 -6.78 -12.22
N VAL A 113 -14.32 -6.11 -12.65
CA VAL A 113 -13.28 -5.57 -11.77
C VAL A 113 -13.55 -4.10 -11.55
N SER A 114 -13.95 -3.72 -10.33
CA SER A 114 -14.20 -2.32 -9.95
C SER A 114 -13.41 -1.93 -8.70
N VAL A 115 -13.14 -0.63 -8.58
CA VAL A 115 -12.64 0.01 -7.35
C VAL A 115 -13.63 1.02 -6.78
N GLU A 116 -14.82 1.10 -7.39
CA GLU A 116 -15.88 2.04 -7.02
C GLU A 116 -16.91 1.42 -6.07
N VAL A 117 -16.92 0.09 -5.94
CA VAL A 117 -17.91 -0.66 -5.15
C VAL A 117 -17.27 -1.12 -3.83
N PRO A 118 -17.61 -0.50 -2.69
CA PRO A 118 -17.17 -0.99 -1.39
C PRO A 118 -17.62 -2.44 -1.15
N GLY A 119 -16.78 -3.23 -0.50
CA GLY A 119 -17.02 -4.64 -0.22
C GLY A 119 -16.74 -5.59 -1.38
N GLU A 120 -16.51 -5.08 -2.60
CA GLU A 120 -16.07 -5.93 -3.72
C GLU A 120 -14.70 -6.53 -3.39
N GLY A 121 -14.58 -7.85 -3.50
CA GLY A 121 -13.35 -8.54 -3.14
C GLY A 121 -12.94 -9.67 -4.06
N LEU A 122 -11.63 -9.71 -4.33
CA LEU A 122 -10.97 -10.71 -5.15
C LEU A 122 -9.94 -11.50 -4.34
N PRO A 123 -9.74 -12.80 -4.64
CA PRO A 123 -8.57 -13.52 -4.16
C PRO A 123 -7.28 -12.84 -4.63
N VAL A 124 -6.25 -12.84 -3.79
CA VAL A 124 -4.92 -12.28 -4.10
C VAL A 124 -4.37 -12.86 -5.40
N TYR A 125 -4.50 -14.18 -5.63
CA TYR A 125 -4.03 -14.79 -6.87
C TYR A 125 -4.73 -14.23 -8.12
N HIS A 126 -6.03 -13.90 -8.04
CA HIS A 126 -6.80 -13.39 -9.17
C HIS A 126 -6.41 -11.95 -9.46
N ALA A 127 -6.36 -11.10 -8.44
CA ALA A 127 -5.94 -9.72 -8.60
C ALA A 127 -4.49 -9.59 -9.12
N HIS A 128 -3.60 -10.50 -8.71
CA HIS A 128 -2.23 -10.57 -9.23
C HIS A 128 -2.14 -10.99 -10.71
N GLN A 129 -3.19 -11.57 -11.30
CA GLN A 129 -3.19 -11.85 -12.74
C GLN A 129 -3.18 -10.55 -13.55
N PHE A 130 -3.80 -9.48 -13.05
CA PHE A 130 -3.80 -8.17 -13.70
C PHE A 130 -2.40 -7.55 -13.80
N CYS A 131 -1.44 -7.99 -12.99
CA CYS A 131 -0.04 -7.57 -13.11
C CYS A 131 0.66 -8.07 -14.37
N ARG A 132 0.06 -9.01 -15.10
CA ARG A 132 0.63 -9.61 -16.31
C ARG A 132 -0.19 -9.33 -17.57
N ASP A 133 -1.28 -8.58 -17.47
CA ASP A 133 -2.19 -8.33 -18.61
C ASP A 133 -1.57 -7.41 -19.68
N TYR A 134 -0.49 -6.69 -19.37
CA TYR A 134 0.27 -5.89 -20.35
C TYR A 134 1.00 -6.76 -21.41
N GLU A 135 1.14 -8.07 -21.21
CA GLU A 135 1.84 -8.97 -22.15
C GLU A 135 1.04 -9.26 -23.44
N ILE A 136 -0.18 -8.74 -23.61
CA ILE A 136 -1.04 -8.95 -24.81
C ILE A 136 -1.00 -7.73 -25.76
N GLU A 137 -0.32 -6.63 -25.43
CA GLU A 137 -0.01 -5.60 -26.43
C GLU A 137 1.09 -6.12 -27.36
N LEU A 138 0.86 -6.09 -28.69
CA LEU A 138 1.81 -6.58 -29.71
C LEU A 138 3.23 -6.04 -29.51
N ASP A 139 3.34 -4.81 -29.02
CA ASP A 139 4.60 -4.12 -28.79
C ASP A 139 5.45 -4.79 -27.69
N SER A 140 4.81 -5.35 -26.65
CA SER A 140 5.49 -6.08 -25.57
C SER A 140 6.06 -7.43 -26.04
N ILE A 141 5.37 -8.10 -26.99
CA ILE A 141 5.82 -9.36 -27.61
C ILE A 141 7.07 -9.13 -28.46
N LEU A 142 7.13 -8.02 -29.20
CA LEU A 142 8.28 -7.66 -30.03
C LEU A 142 9.51 -7.32 -29.16
N PHE A 143 9.31 -6.59 -28.05
CA PHE A 143 10.39 -6.25 -27.13
C PHE A 143 11.04 -7.49 -26.47
N ARG A 144 10.26 -8.53 -26.18
CA ARG A 144 10.78 -9.79 -25.63
C ARG A 144 11.53 -10.66 -26.65
N ARG A 145 11.20 -10.55 -27.95
CA ARG A 145 11.85 -11.32 -29.02
C ARG A 145 13.17 -10.73 -29.52
N GLY A 146 13.47 -9.48 -29.21
CA GLY A 146 14.68 -8.77 -29.66
C GLY A 146 15.89 -8.85 -28.71
N ARG A 147 15.85 -9.68 -27.65
CA ARG A 147 16.98 -9.85 -26.72
C ARG A 147 17.48 -11.29 -26.71
N TYR A 148 18.22 -11.68 -27.75
CA TYR A 148 19.26 -12.71 -27.76
C TYR A 148 20.34 -12.34 -28.77
#